data_AF-A0A7S3P9P4-F1
#
_entry.id   AF-A0A7S3P9P4-F1
#
_cell.length_a   1.000
_cell.length_b   1.000
_cell.length_c   1.000
_cell.angle_alpha   90.00
_cell.angle_beta   90.00
_cell.angle_gamma   90.00
#
_symmetry.space_group_name_H-M   'P 1'
#
loop_
_entity.id
_entity.type
_entity.pdbx_description
1 polymer ?
#
loop_
_entity_poly.entity_id
_entity_poly.type
_entity_poly.pdbx_seq_one_letter_code
_entity_poly.pdbx_strand_id
1 'polypeptide(L)'
;LEQTSPNAYALYKPTNDTMSKFAGKLMGMGNPLLDISAHVSHDILDKYELKLDSAILAEEKHQPLYGELVEKYDVQYIAGGATQNTIRVAQWMLKDKKGMTAFMGCVGPDDKYG
;
A
#
# COMPACT_ATOMS: atom_id res chain seq x y z
N LEU A 1 0.55 -49.28 15.92
CA LEU A 1 1.03 -48.40 14.85
C LEU A 1 0.20 -47.13 14.90
N GLU A 2 0.70 -46.09 15.54
CA GLU A 2 0.52 -44.67 15.16
C GLU A 2 1.23 -43.81 16.21
N GLN A 3 2.34 -43.20 15.79
CA GLN A 3 3.00 -42.11 16.50
C GLN A 3 2.14 -40.86 16.32
N THR A 4 1.57 -40.33 17.39
CA THR A 4 1.05 -38.96 17.40
C THR A 4 2.16 -38.03 17.90
N SER A 5 2.73 -37.25 16.97
CA SER A 5 3.76 -36.24 17.23
C SER A 5 3.21 -35.14 18.17
N PRO A 6 3.90 -34.79 19.26
CA PRO A 6 3.43 -33.78 20.19
C PRO A 6 3.61 -32.34 19.65
N ASN A 7 2.48 -31.63 19.54
CA ASN A 7 2.27 -30.18 19.57
C ASN A 7 3.47 -29.26 19.30
N ALA A 8 3.50 -28.67 18.10
CA ALA A 8 4.35 -27.55 17.70
C ALA A 8 4.21 -26.29 18.59
N TYR A 9 3.15 -26.20 19.40
CA TYR A 9 2.91 -25.08 20.33
C TYR A 9 3.82 -25.09 21.57
N ALA A 10 4.44 -26.22 21.93
CA ALA A 10 5.28 -26.31 23.13
C ALA A 10 6.73 -25.83 22.92
N LEU A 11 7.16 -25.58 21.69
CA LEU A 11 8.53 -25.20 21.34
C LEU A 11 8.73 -23.68 21.13
N TYR A 12 7.66 -22.89 21.10
CA TYR A 12 7.77 -21.43 21.02
C TYR A 12 7.79 -20.82 22.42
N LYS A 13 8.98 -20.64 22.98
CA LYS A 13 9.22 -19.72 24.10
C LYS A 13 9.77 -18.42 23.53
N PRO A 14 8.99 -17.32 23.46
CA PRO A 14 9.54 -16.05 23.05
C PRO A 14 10.58 -15.63 24.09
N THR A 15 11.85 -15.62 23.71
CA THR A 15 12.90 -14.99 24.52
C THR A 15 12.71 -13.47 24.42
N ASN A 16 13.06 -12.74 25.48
CA ASN A 16 12.95 -11.28 25.53
C ASN A 16 13.75 -10.53 24.43
N ASP A 17 14.56 -11.24 23.64
CA ASP A 17 15.27 -10.73 22.45
C ASP A 17 14.45 -10.72 21.16
N THR A 18 13.22 -11.24 21.18
CA THR A 18 12.34 -11.32 19.99
C THR A 18 11.43 -10.10 19.81
N MET A 19 11.73 -8.99 20.49
CA MET A 19 11.11 -7.69 20.22
C MET A 19 12.13 -6.86 19.43
N SER A 20 11.97 -6.82 18.11
CA SER A 20 12.64 -5.81 17.28
C SER A 20 12.35 -4.43 17.88
N LYS A 21 13.29 -3.85 18.64
CA LYS A 21 13.18 -2.48 19.15
C LYS A 21 12.95 -1.59 17.94
N PHE A 22 11.75 -1.01 17.86
CA PHE A 22 11.48 0.04 16.89
C PHE A 22 12.47 1.17 17.16
N ALA A 23 13.48 1.29 16.30
CA ALA A 23 14.51 2.30 16.44
C ALA A 23 14.02 3.66 15.92
N GLY A 24 13.01 3.64 15.04
CA GLY A 24 12.19 4.80 14.69
C GLY A 24 12.98 6.04 14.30
N LYS A 25 13.91 5.91 13.35
CA LYS A 25 14.78 7.03 12.95
C LYS A 25 14.14 7.96 11.91
N LEU A 26 13.16 7.46 11.18
CA LEU A 26 12.46 8.20 10.14
C LEU A 26 10.96 7.91 10.23
N MET A 27 10.15 8.95 10.40
CA MET A 27 8.69 8.85 10.36
C MET A 27 8.17 9.68 9.20
N GLY A 28 7.35 9.08 8.35
CA GLY A 28 6.56 9.78 7.35
C GLY A 28 5.10 9.88 7.77
N MET A 29 4.46 11.00 7.46
CA MET A 29 3.02 11.16 7.60
C MET A 29 2.45 11.60 6.26
N GLY A 30 1.35 10.97 5.83
CA GLY A 30 0.71 11.34 4.57
C GLY A 30 -0.51 10.50 4.30
N ASN A 31 -1.03 10.61 3.08
CA ASN A 31 -2.22 9.90 2.64
C ASN A 31 -1.79 8.53 2.11
N PRO A 32 -2.15 7.42 2.78
CA PRO A 32 -2.06 6.11 2.18
C PRO A 32 -3.14 6.02 1.12
N LEU A 33 -2.75 5.76 -0.11
CA LEU A 33 -3.67 5.68 -1.25
C LEU A 33 -3.51 4.33 -1.95
N LEU A 34 -4.58 3.86 -2.57
CA LEU A 34 -4.52 2.74 -3.49
C LEU A 34 -4.55 3.28 -4.92
N ASP A 35 -3.48 3.01 -5.66
CA ASP A 35 -3.39 3.39 -7.06
C ASP A 35 -4.13 2.35 -7.90
N ILE A 36 -5.12 2.81 -8.69
CA ILE A 36 -5.79 2.03 -9.74
C ILE A 36 -5.15 2.41 -11.06
N SER A 37 -4.32 1.51 -11.60
CA SER A 37 -3.52 1.75 -12.81
C SER A 37 -4.00 0.89 -13.98
N ALA A 38 -4.17 1.49 -15.15
CA ALA A 38 -4.56 0.78 -16.37
C ALA A 38 -3.94 1.43 -17.62
N HIS A 39 -3.75 0.63 -18.68
CA HIS A 39 -3.39 1.15 -20.00
C HIS A 39 -4.66 1.61 -20.73
N VAL A 40 -4.74 2.91 -21.02
CA VAL A 40 -5.92 3.55 -21.64
C VAL A 40 -5.56 4.28 -22.95
N SER A 41 -6.56 4.55 -23.79
CA SER A 41 -6.41 5.41 -24.97
C SER A 41 -6.45 6.90 -24.57
N HIS A 42 -6.04 7.78 -25.49
CA HIS A 42 -6.08 9.24 -25.28
C HIS A 42 -7.51 9.77 -25.08
N ASP A 43 -8.52 9.08 -25.60
CA ASP A 43 -9.92 9.51 -25.53
C ASP A 43 -10.42 9.64 -24.08
N ILE A 44 -9.90 8.80 -23.16
CA ILE A 44 -10.24 8.91 -21.72
C ILE A 44 -9.66 10.18 -21.11
N LEU A 45 -8.44 10.55 -21.51
CA LEU A 45 -7.80 11.77 -21.02
C LEU A 45 -8.61 13.00 -21.45
N ASP A 46 -9.01 13.06 -22.72
CA ASP A 46 -9.83 14.15 -23.24
C ASP A 46 -11.21 14.19 -22.59
N LYS A 47 -11.87 13.04 -22.42
CA LYS A 47 -13.20 12.91 -21.81
C LYS A 47 -13.25 13.47 -20.38
N TYR A 48 -12.18 13.30 -19.62
CA TYR A 48 -12.08 13.74 -18.22
C TYR A 48 -11.18 14.96 -18.04
N GLU A 49 -10.79 15.63 -19.13
CA GLU A 49 -9.92 16.82 -19.12
C GLU A 49 -8.59 16.62 -18.37
N LEU A 50 -8.03 15.41 -18.47
CA LEU A 50 -6.80 15.02 -17.81
C LEU A 50 -5.58 15.38 -18.67
N LYS A 51 -4.75 16.28 -18.16
CA LYS A 51 -3.48 16.60 -18.81
C LYS A 51 -2.46 15.49 -18.58
N LEU A 52 -1.71 15.14 -19.62
CA LEU A 52 -0.56 14.23 -19.51
C LEU A 52 0.42 14.68 -18.42
N ASP A 53 1.00 13.72 -17.71
CA ASP A 53 2.02 13.93 -16.67
C ASP A 53 1.60 14.94 -15.58
N SER A 54 0.31 14.93 -15.24
CA SER A 54 -0.28 15.81 -14.22
C SER A 54 -0.94 15.00 -13.11
N ALA A 55 -1.00 15.57 -11.91
CA ALA A 55 -1.73 15.01 -10.78
C ALA A 55 -2.74 16.04 -10.28
N ILE A 56 -4.01 15.66 -10.23
CA ILE A 56 -5.12 16.52 -9.80
C ILE A 56 -5.92 15.83 -8.70
N LEU A 57 -6.61 16.62 -7.88
CA LEU A 57 -7.63 16.08 -6.99
C LEU A 57 -8.90 15.78 -7.79
N ALA A 58 -9.55 14.67 -7.49
CA ALA A 58 -10.80 14.32 -8.14
C ALA A 58 -11.89 15.34 -7.78
N GLU A 59 -12.62 15.76 -8.80
CA GLU A 59 -13.82 16.60 -8.69
C GLU A 59 -15.02 15.70 -9.03
N GLU A 60 -16.25 16.21 -8.89
CA GLU A 60 -17.47 15.43 -9.17
C GLU A 60 -17.46 14.80 -10.57
N LYS A 61 -16.92 15.51 -11.57
CA LYS A 61 -16.78 15.00 -12.95
C LYS A 61 -15.82 13.82 -13.08
N HIS A 62 -14.85 13.68 -12.18
CA HIS A 62 -13.85 12.61 -12.19
C HIS A 62 -14.34 11.35 -11.47
N GLN A 63 -15.37 11.42 -10.62
CA GLN A 63 -15.83 10.27 -9.82
C GLN A 63 -16.22 9.04 -10.66
N PRO A 64 -16.89 9.15 -11.81
CA PRO A 64 -17.24 7.98 -12.63
C PRO A 64 -16.04 7.27 -13.25
N LEU A 65 -14.87 7.92 -13.34
CA LEU A 65 -13.66 7.38 -13.95
C LEU A 65 -13.23 6.07 -13.27
N TYR A 66 -13.28 6.00 -11.94
CA TYR A 66 -12.84 4.82 -11.20
C TYR A 66 -13.64 3.57 -11.58
N GLY A 67 -14.96 3.69 -11.68
CA GLY A 67 -15.84 2.60 -12.12
C GLY A 67 -15.59 2.20 -13.57
N GLU A 68 -15.46 3.19 -14.47
CA GLU A 68 -15.17 2.93 -15.88
C GLU A 68 -13.83 2.22 -16.09
N LEU A 69 -12.80 2.57 -15.32
CA LEU A 69 -11.50 1.89 -15.35
C LEU A 69 -11.62 0.42 -14.94
N VAL A 70 -12.26 0.16 -13.79
CA VAL A 70 -12.41 -1.21 -13.23
C VAL A 70 -13.27 -2.11 -14.12
N GLU A 71 -14.28 -1.56 -14.79
CA GLU A 71 -15.18 -2.34 -15.65
C GLU A 71 -14.61 -2.62 -17.04
N LYS A 72 -13.89 -1.66 -17.64
CA LYS A 72 -13.51 -1.72 -19.07
C LYS A 72 -12.05 -2.05 -19.32
N TYR A 73 -11.19 -1.93 -18.31
CA TYR A 73 -9.75 -2.08 -18.47
C TYR A 73 -9.19 -3.14 -17.53
N ASP A 74 -8.04 -3.70 -17.91
CA ASP A 74 -7.25 -4.56 -17.04
C ASP A 74 -6.53 -3.68 -16.01
N VAL A 75 -7.13 -3.55 -14.82
CA VAL A 75 -6.65 -2.69 -13.74
C VAL A 75 -5.67 -3.42 -12.82
N GLN A 76 -4.60 -2.72 -12.46
CA GLN A 76 -3.68 -3.13 -11.41
C GLN A 76 -3.91 -2.28 -10.16
N TYR A 77 -4.00 -2.95 -9.02
CA TYR A 77 -4.12 -2.31 -7.70
C TYR A 77 -2.76 -2.30 -7.02
N ILE A 78 -2.25 -1.10 -6.75
CA ILE A 78 -0.90 -0.92 -6.21
C ILE A 78 -0.99 -0.02 -4.97
N ALA A 79 -0.37 -0.43 -3.87
CA ALA A 79 -0.25 0.44 -2.70
C ALA A 79 0.58 1.68 -3.09
N GLY A 80 -0.06 2.84 -3.03
CA GLY A 80 0.44 4.12 -3.50
C GLY A 80 0.58 5.15 -2.38
N GLY A 81 0.45 6.42 -2.75
CA GLY A 81 0.68 7.57 -1.87
C GLY A 81 2.15 7.99 -1.82
N ALA A 82 2.42 9.26 -2.12
CA ALA A 82 3.79 9.77 -2.30
C ALA A 82 4.69 9.54 -1.07
N THR A 83 4.20 9.87 0.13
CA THR A 83 4.94 9.67 1.37
C THR A 83 5.12 8.19 1.68
N GLN A 84 4.09 7.37 1.49
CA GLN A 84 4.14 5.93 1.74
C GLN A 84 5.15 5.24 0.82
N ASN A 85 5.15 5.57 -0.48
CA ASN A 85 6.12 5.08 -1.45
C ASN A 85 7.55 5.44 -1.04
N THR A 86 7.78 6.69 -0.63
CA THR A 86 9.10 7.16 -0.19
C THR A 86 9.59 6.40 1.06
N ILE A 87 8.73 6.21 2.06
CA ILE A 87 9.07 5.50 3.30
C ILE A 87 9.35 4.02 3.03
N ARG A 88 8.55 3.38 2.17
CA ARG A 88 8.77 1.97 1.75
C ARG A 88 10.11 1.80 1.06
N VAL A 89 10.47 2.69 0.15
CA VAL A 89 11.78 2.67 -0.52
C VAL A 89 12.90 2.94 0.48
N ALA A 90 12.76 3.91 1.39
CA ALA A 90 13.76 4.17 2.42
C ALA A 90 14.01 2.92 3.30
N GLN A 91 12.95 2.24 3.72
CA GLN A 91 13.05 0.98 4.48
C GLN A 91 13.70 -0.15 3.67
N TRP A 92 13.40 -0.25 2.37
CA TRP A 92 14.02 -1.21 1.47
C TRP A 92 15.53 -0.96 1.31
N MET A 93 15.94 0.29 1.18
CA MET A 93 17.36 0.68 1.12
C MET A 93 18.14 0.35 2.40
N LEU A 94 17.45 0.31 3.55
CA LEU A 94 18.01 -0.08 4.84
C LEU A 94 18.14 -1.61 5.03
N LYS A 95 17.67 -2.41 4.04
CA LYS A 95 17.78 -3.87 3.98
C LYS A 95 17.26 -4.53 5.28
N ASP A 96 18.12 -5.28 5.96
CA ASP A 96 17.75 -6.12 7.11
C ASP A 96 17.49 -5.33 8.40
N LYS A 97 17.68 -4.01 8.39
CA LYS A 97 17.38 -3.16 9.55
C LYS A 97 15.87 -2.92 9.64
N LYS A 98 15.15 -3.86 10.24
CA LYS A 98 13.71 -3.77 10.50
C LYS A 98 13.39 -2.64 11.51
N GLY A 99 12.20 -2.04 11.38
CA GLY A 99 11.69 -1.05 12.33
C GLY A 99 12.46 0.27 12.35
N MET A 100 13.13 0.62 11.25
CA MET A 100 13.88 1.87 11.13
C MET A 100 13.01 3.02 10.67
N THR A 101 11.96 2.71 9.92
CA THR A 101 10.99 3.69 9.44
C THR A 101 9.60 3.44 10.02
N ALA A 102 8.82 4.50 10.24
CA ALA A 102 7.38 4.43 10.49
C ALA A 102 6.60 5.28 9.50
N PHE A 103 5.33 4.93 9.32
CA PHE A 103 4.37 5.68 8.53
C PHE A 103 3.09 5.91 9.35
N MET A 104 2.52 7.11 9.25
CA MET A 104 1.23 7.47 9.82
C MET A 104 0.30 8.00 8.72
N GLY A 105 -0.93 7.51 8.70
CA GLY A 105 -1.95 7.87 7.73
C GLY A 105 -3.33 7.41 8.16
N CYS A 106 -4.35 7.73 7.37
CA CYS A 106 -5.73 7.31 7.60
C CYS A 106 -6.23 6.48 6.42
N VAL A 107 -6.81 5.32 6.69
CA VAL A 107 -7.49 4.46 5.69
C VAL A 107 -8.96 4.33 6.04
N GLY A 108 -9.79 4.02 5.05
CA GLY A 108 -11.18 3.67 5.27
C GLY A 108 -11.32 2.32 5.98
N PRO A 109 -12.48 2.02 6.57
CA PRO A 109 -12.76 0.74 7.23
C PRO A 109 -13.04 -0.42 6.25
N ASP A 110 -12.98 -0.17 4.93
CA ASP A 110 -13.31 -1.09 3.86
C ASP A 110 -12.16 -2.05 3.52
N ASP A 111 -12.44 -3.36 3.63
CA ASP A 111 -11.48 -4.46 3.39
C ASP A 111 -11.01 -4.61 1.94
N LYS A 112 -11.70 -3.96 1.00
CA LYS A 112 -11.37 -3.98 -0.42
C LYS A 112 -10.16 -3.12 -0.77
N TYR A 113 -9.95 -2.00 -0.06
CA TYR A 113 -8.97 -0.99 -0.46
C TYR A 113 -8.14 -0.41 0.72
N GLY A 114 -8.50 -0.71 1.97
CA GLY A 114 -7.85 -0.24 3.20
C GLY A 114 -6.93 -1.25 3.89
#